data_AF-A0A421JII5-F1
#
_entry.id   AF-A0A421JII5-F1
#
_cell.length_a   1.000
_cell.length_b   1.000
_cell.length_c   1.000
_cell.angle_alpha   90.00
_cell.angle_beta   90.00
_cell.angle_gamma   90.00
#
_symmetry.space_group_name_H-M   'P 1'
#
loop_
_entity.id
_entity.type
_entity.pdbx_description
1 polymer ?
#
loop_
_entity_poly.entity_id
_entity_poly.type
_entity_poly.pdbx_seq_one_letter_code
_entity_poly.pdbx_strand_id
1 'polypeptide(L)'
;MEKPLNDLPTAKNRYIKVLDLYFSNIIHNPILTSLAILLIFSYLQSKQWDWLTANSNSAVFIFVEDYKFDIISNVINLMFIVRFVYYIKLNLLGEIVLFLAQNFACFKFMLMKDGLNFLKDDDISFFLKGCMILQVLFPWLIFFFSLFQGIAWKRTLIDCNNNYLPLFMSQSFMFINATFPLLSDGFQKYELFYKLACFSLKFYLIFQFILYEFVLINYELEDVEDYSLYYRDVTCYNEKGKEITNNFNMVRKYALTVICLFIIIVDLGFIREVTREYI
;
A
#
# COMPACT_ATOMS: atom_id res chain seq x y z
N MET A 1 -10.34 -8.27 -24.33
CA MET A 1 -9.92 -9.24 -25.36
C MET A 1 -9.89 -10.59 -24.67
N GLU A 2 -10.83 -11.49 -24.96
CA GLU A 2 -10.88 -12.81 -24.33
C GLU A 2 -9.68 -13.63 -24.81
N LYS A 3 -8.76 -14.00 -23.90
CA LYS A 3 -7.68 -14.93 -24.20
C LYS A 3 -8.25 -16.37 -24.23
N PRO A 4 -7.88 -17.19 -25.22
CA PRO A 4 -8.34 -18.57 -25.29
C PRO A 4 -7.85 -19.36 -24.07
N LEU A 5 -8.71 -20.25 -23.57
CA LEU A 5 -8.50 -21.12 -22.40
C LEU A 5 -7.22 -22.00 -22.49
N ASN A 6 -6.66 -22.14 -23.69
CA ASN A 6 -5.48 -22.97 -23.98
C ASN A 6 -4.14 -22.34 -23.54
N ASP A 7 -4.12 -21.05 -23.16
CA ASP A 7 -2.90 -20.36 -22.68
C ASP A 7 -2.75 -20.40 -21.14
N LEU A 8 -3.66 -21.08 -20.42
CA LEU A 8 -3.57 -21.23 -18.97
C LEU A 8 -2.51 -22.28 -18.60
N PRO A 9 -1.68 -22.03 -17.58
CA PRO A 9 -0.64 -22.97 -17.20
C PRO A 9 -1.24 -24.30 -16.77
N THR A 10 -0.79 -25.37 -17.41
CA THR A 10 -1.25 -26.75 -17.21
C THR A 10 -0.98 -27.31 -15.82
N ALA A 11 -0.09 -26.68 -15.05
CA ALA A 11 0.26 -27.08 -13.68
C ALA A 11 -0.23 -26.05 -12.66
N LYS A 12 -1.06 -26.52 -11.71
CA LYS A 12 -1.53 -25.72 -10.57
C LYS A 12 -0.35 -25.16 -9.76
N ASN A 13 -0.29 -23.85 -9.61
CA ASN A 13 0.77 -23.21 -8.86
C ASN A 13 0.42 -23.09 -7.37
N ARG A 14 1.08 -23.90 -6.53
CA ARG A 14 0.87 -23.90 -5.07
C ARG A 14 1.26 -22.58 -4.42
N TYR A 15 2.26 -21.87 -4.94
CA TYR A 15 2.71 -20.59 -4.37
C TYR A 15 1.66 -19.51 -4.56
N ILE A 16 1.12 -19.37 -5.78
CA ILE A 16 0.01 -18.44 -6.05
C ILE A 16 -1.18 -18.79 -5.17
N LYS A 17 -1.52 -20.09 -5.01
CA LYS A 17 -2.59 -20.52 -4.09
C LYS A 17 -2.34 -20.06 -2.66
N VAL A 18 -1.11 -20.17 -2.13
CA VAL A 18 -0.78 -19.72 -0.77
C VAL A 18 -0.98 -18.21 -0.62
N LEU A 19 -0.42 -17.43 -1.54
CA LEU A 19 -0.45 -15.97 -1.45
C LEU A 19 -1.84 -15.37 -1.70
N ASP A 20 -2.54 -15.86 -2.73
CA ASP A 20 -3.86 -15.33 -3.10
C ASP A 20 -4.95 -15.87 -2.18
N LEU A 21 -5.13 -17.19 -2.11
CA LEU A 21 -6.25 -17.76 -1.37
C LEU A 21 -6.08 -17.60 0.14
N TYR A 22 -4.94 -18.00 0.69
CA TYR A 22 -4.78 -18.02 2.14
C TYR A 22 -4.38 -16.66 2.69
N PHE A 23 -3.34 -16.03 2.15
CA PHE A 23 -2.89 -14.76 2.70
C PHE A 23 -3.78 -13.58 2.30
N SER A 24 -4.12 -13.42 1.02
CA SER A 24 -4.89 -12.25 0.57
C SER A 24 -6.40 -12.39 0.82
N ASN A 25 -6.99 -13.58 0.65
CA ASN A 25 -8.44 -13.76 0.72
C ASN A 25 -8.98 -14.24 2.08
N ILE A 26 -8.18 -15.00 2.85
CA ILE A 26 -8.59 -15.53 4.16
C ILE A 26 -8.01 -14.70 5.30
N ILE A 27 -6.68 -14.60 5.42
CA ILE A 27 -6.02 -13.94 6.56
C ILE A 27 -6.16 -12.42 6.48
N HIS A 28 -5.74 -11.83 5.35
CA HIS A 28 -5.76 -10.38 5.14
C HIS A 28 -6.92 -9.95 4.25
N ASN A 29 -8.11 -10.51 4.51
CA ASN A 29 -9.27 -10.25 3.69
C ASN A 29 -9.54 -8.73 3.59
N PRO A 30 -9.55 -8.15 2.38
CA PRO A 30 -9.58 -6.71 2.20
C PRO A 30 -10.91 -6.09 2.65
N ILE A 31 -12.03 -6.81 2.52
CA ILE A 31 -13.34 -6.31 2.94
C ILE A 31 -13.42 -6.26 4.48
N LEU A 32 -13.06 -7.36 5.14
CA LEU A 32 -13.07 -7.43 6.60
C LEU A 32 -12.09 -6.43 7.21
N THR A 33 -10.91 -6.30 6.60
CA THR A 33 -9.91 -5.34 7.05
C THR A 33 -10.38 -3.91 6.86
N SER A 34 -10.91 -3.53 5.69
CA SER A 34 -11.47 -2.19 5.47
C SER A 34 -12.62 -1.86 6.43
N LEU A 35 -13.50 -2.83 6.72
CA LEU A 35 -14.58 -2.64 7.68
C LEU A 35 -14.05 -2.45 9.12
N ALA A 36 -13.07 -3.23 9.53
CA ALA A 36 -12.43 -3.10 10.84
C ALA A 36 -11.77 -1.72 10.99
N ILE A 37 -11.01 -1.28 9.98
CA ILE A 37 -10.39 0.05 9.95
C ILE A 37 -11.49 1.12 10.04
N LEU A 38 -12.54 1.04 9.23
CA LEU A 38 -13.63 2.02 9.24
C LEU A 38 -14.21 2.19 10.64
N LEU A 39 -14.63 1.08 11.26
CA LEU A 39 -15.30 1.10 12.55
C LEU A 39 -14.39 1.61 13.67
N ILE A 40 -13.16 1.10 13.74
CA ILE A 40 -12.22 1.44 14.81
C ILE A 40 -11.73 2.87 14.64
N PHE A 41 -11.35 3.27 13.43
CA PHE A 41 -10.89 4.62 13.13
C PHE A 41 -11.98 5.65 13.39
N SER A 42 -13.20 5.43 12.90
CA SER A 42 -14.33 6.33 13.18
C SER A 42 -14.61 6.46 14.67
N TYR A 43 -14.51 5.36 15.44
CA TYR A 43 -14.67 5.40 16.88
C TYR A 43 -13.57 6.22 17.58
N LEU A 44 -12.29 5.97 17.22
CA LEU A 44 -11.14 6.69 17.77
C LEU A 44 -11.22 8.20 17.45
N GLN A 45 -11.51 8.54 16.20
CA GLN A 45 -11.65 9.92 15.75
C GLN A 45 -12.85 10.63 16.39
N SER A 46 -13.99 9.95 16.54
CA SER A 46 -15.15 10.51 17.25
C SER A 46 -14.80 10.84 18.71
N LYS A 47 -14.01 9.99 19.37
CA LYS A 47 -13.60 10.23 20.77
C LYS A 47 -12.59 11.38 20.89
N GLN A 48 -11.68 11.51 19.93
CA GLN A 48 -10.81 12.68 19.85
C GLN A 48 -11.61 13.96 19.62
N TRP A 49 -12.63 13.92 18.76
CA TRP A 49 -13.51 15.05 18.49
C TRP A 49 -14.34 15.46 19.73
N ASP A 50 -14.94 14.49 20.41
CA ASP A 50 -15.65 14.71 21.69
C ASP A 50 -14.75 15.43 22.69
N TRP A 51 -13.48 15.03 22.77
CA TRP A 51 -12.51 15.65 23.67
C TRP A 51 -12.15 17.08 23.26
N LEU A 52 -11.90 17.32 21.97
CA LEU A 52 -11.59 18.66 21.46
C LEU A 52 -12.70 19.66 21.78
N THR A 53 -13.94 19.26 21.50
CA THR A 53 -15.12 20.10 21.75
C THR A 53 -15.35 20.37 23.23
N ALA A 54 -14.98 19.44 24.12
CA ALA A 54 -15.07 19.64 25.56
C ALA A 54 -13.94 20.55 26.11
N ASN A 55 -12.75 20.53 25.49
CA ASN A 55 -11.55 21.20 26.00
C ASN A 55 -10.93 22.17 24.96
N SER A 56 -11.69 23.21 24.56
CA SER A 56 -11.36 24.15 23.47
C SER A 56 -10.02 24.90 23.57
N ASN A 57 -9.31 24.86 24.71
CA ASN A 57 -8.01 25.52 24.91
C ASN A 57 -6.81 24.56 24.78
N SER A 58 -7.00 23.34 24.25
CA SER A 58 -6.02 22.25 24.35
C SER A 58 -5.69 21.56 23.03
N ALA A 59 -5.92 22.24 21.90
CA ALA A 59 -5.46 21.83 20.56
C ALA A 59 -3.95 21.52 20.48
N VAL A 60 -3.17 21.99 21.46
CA VAL A 60 -1.70 21.81 21.57
C VAL A 60 -1.33 20.33 21.71
N PHE A 61 -2.25 19.50 22.18
CA PHE A 61 -2.04 18.06 22.33
C PHE A 61 -2.34 17.27 21.06
N ILE A 62 -2.83 17.91 19.99
CA ILE A 62 -2.99 17.27 18.69
C ILE A 62 -1.70 17.41 17.90
N PHE A 63 -0.97 16.30 17.77
CA PHE A 63 0.23 16.22 16.96
C PHE A 63 -0.14 16.20 15.47
N VAL A 64 -0.25 17.38 14.86
CA VAL A 64 -0.55 17.57 13.43
C VAL A 64 0.36 16.73 12.51
N GLU A 65 1.60 16.48 12.93
CA GLU A 65 2.53 15.64 12.18
C GLU A 65 2.08 14.18 12.06
N ASP A 66 1.38 13.62 13.06
CA ASP A 66 0.92 12.23 13.03
C ASP A 66 -0.21 12.04 12.00
N TYR A 67 -1.11 13.02 11.87
CA TYR A 67 -2.13 13.05 10.82
C TYR A 67 -1.50 13.22 9.43
N LYS A 68 -0.44 14.03 9.29
CA LYS A 68 0.30 14.15 8.03
C LYS A 68 0.94 12.83 7.64
N PHE A 69 1.54 12.12 8.59
CA PHE A 69 2.10 10.80 8.34
C PHE A 69 1.04 9.78 7.93
N ASP A 70 -0.13 9.76 8.60
CA ASP A 70 -1.19 8.82 8.21
C ASP A 70 -1.76 9.12 6.81
N ILE A 71 -1.85 10.40 6.43
CA ILE A 71 -2.16 10.81 5.05
C ILE A 71 -1.12 10.26 4.07
N ILE A 72 0.18 10.43 4.34
CA ILE A 72 1.26 9.90 3.49
C ILE A 72 1.16 8.37 3.39
N SER A 73 0.92 7.69 4.51
CA SER A 73 0.71 6.24 4.58
C SER A 73 -0.42 5.77 3.66
N ASN A 74 -1.55 6.47 3.68
CA ASN A 74 -2.71 6.13 2.86
C ASN A 74 -2.55 6.53 1.39
N VAL A 75 -1.79 7.58 1.08
CA VAL A 75 -1.38 7.90 -0.30
C VAL A 75 -0.53 6.77 -0.88
N ILE A 76 0.43 6.23 -0.11
CA ILE A 76 1.24 5.08 -0.54
C ILE A 76 0.34 3.84 -0.76
N ASN A 77 -0.60 3.58 0.15
CA ASN A 77 -1.57 2.49 -0.02
C ASN A 77 -2.37 2.65 -1.32
N LEU A 78 -2.86 3.86 -1.61
CA LEU A 78 -3.59 4.16 -2.85
C LEU A 78 -2.74 3.95 -4.09
N MET A 79 -1.45 4.30 -4.07
CA MET A 79 -0.53 4.03 -5.17
C MET A 79 -0.42 2.52 -5.44
N PHE A 80 -0.30 1.70 -4.39
CA PHE A 80 -0.31 0.24 -4.51
C PHE A 80 -1.62 -0.30 -5.05
N ILE A 81 -2.76 0.22 -4.56
CA ILE A 81 -4.09 -0.18 -5.02
C ILE A 81 -4.23 0.13 -6.52
N VAL A 82 -3.90 1.35 -6.95
CA VAL A 82 -3.98 1.76 -8.36
C VAL A 82 -3.08 0.87 -9.23
N ARG A 83 -1.84 0.58 -8.78
CA ARG A 83 -0.87 -0.20 -9.56
C ARG A 83 -1.15 -1.68 -9.62
N PHE A 84 -1.37 -2.31 -8.48
CA PHE A 84 -1.33 -3.78 -8.36
C PHE A 84 -2.70 -4.40 -8.13
N VAL A 85 -3.72 -3.61 -7.77
CA VAL A 85 -5.09 -4.09 -7.61
C VAL A 85 -5.96 -3.69 -8.80
N TYR A 86 -5.80 -2.47 -9.30
CA TYR A 86 -6.47 -1.99 -10.51
C TYR A 86 -5.66 -2.20 -11.80
N TYR A 87 -4.37 -2.55 -11.70
CA TYR A 87 -3.47 -2.72 -12.86
C TYR A 87 -3.36 -1.48 -13.74
N ILE A 88 -3.49 -0.28 -13.15
CA ILE A 88 -3.44 0.97 -13.89
C ILE A 88 -1.99 1.44 -14.00
N LYS A 89 -1.51 1.52 -15.24
CA LYS A 89 -0.21 2.11 -15.59
C LYS A 89 -0.40 3.57 -15.99
N LEU A 90 0.52 4.44 -15.58
CA LEU A 90 0.44 5.86 -15.95
C LEU A 90 0.87 6.05 -17.41
N ASN A 91 0.51 7.20 -17.98
CA ASN A 91 1.10 7.64 -19.24
C ASN A 91 2.58 8.00 -19.03
N LEU A 92 3.35 8.15 -20.11
CA LEU A 92 4.80 8.41 -20.04
C LEU A 92 5.12 9.62 -19.13
N LEU A 93 4.37 10.71 -19.25
CA LEU A 93 4.56 11.89 -18.42
C LEU A 93 4.32 11.58 -16.93
N GLY A 94 3.26 10.85 -16.61
CA GLY A 94 2.95 10.41 -15.25
C GLY A 94 4.02 9.49 -14.68
N GLU A 95 4.58 8.57 -15.49
CA GLU A 95 5.70 7.72 -15.09
C GLU A 95 6.96 8.53 -14.77
N ILE A 96 7.26 9.57 -15.56
CA ILE A 96 8.40 10.47 -15.31
C ILE A 96 8.18 11.25 -14.02
N VAL A 97 7.00 11.85 -13.84
CA VAL A 97 6.67 12.62 -12.63
C VAL A 97 6.75 11.73 -11.39
N LEU A 98 6.20 10.52 -11.48
CA LEU A 98 6.25 9.53 -10.41
C LEU A 98 7.70 9.14 -10.08
N PHE A 99 8.52 8.85 -11.09
CA PHE A 99 9.93 8.50 -10.90
C PHE A 99 10.71 9.61 -10.20
N LEU A 100 10.52 10.86 -10.64
CA LEU A 100 11.16 12.03 -10.01
C LEU A 100 10.67 12.24 -8.58
N ALA A 101 9.37 12.10 -8.32
CA ALA A 101 8.78 12.23 -7.00
C ALA A 101 9.31 11.15 -6.04
N GLN A 102 9.40 9.90 -6.49
CA GLN A 102 9.97 8.79 -5.72
C GLN A 102 11.46 9.03 -5.42
N ASN A 103 12.25 9.47 -6.39
CA ASN A 103 13.66 9.80 -6.14
C ASN A 103 13.81 10.94 -5.13
N PHE A 104 13.01 12.00 -5.26
CA PHE A 104 13.01 13.10 -4.31
C PHE A 104 12.58 12.64 -2.91
N ALA A 105 11.56 11.78 -2.81
CA ALA A 105 11.12 11.20 -1.56
C ALA A 105 12.19 10.29 -0.94
N CYS A 106 12.88 9.45 -1.72
CA CYS A 106 14.02 8.66 -1.24
C CYS A 106 15.12 9.59 -0.69
N PHE A 107 15.43 10.66 -1.42
CA PHE A 107 16.39 11.66 -0.96
C PHE A 107 15.94 12.32 0.35
N LYS A 108 14.68 12.74 0.48
CA LYS A 108 14.17 13.33 1.73
C LYS A 108 14.12 12.33 2.89
N PHE A 109 13.50 11.18 2.71
CA PHE A 109 13.24 10.23 3.78
C PHE A 109 14.49 9.43 4.19
N MET A 110 15.38 9.10 3.24
CA MET A 110 16.58 8.33 3.56
C MET A 110 17.85 9.18 3.66
N LEU A 111 17.95 10.31 2.93
CA LEU A 111 19.17 11.12 2.86
C LEU A 111 19.07 12.47 3.60
N MET A 112 17.89 13.07 3.76
CA MET A 112 17.72 14.41 4.33
C MET A 112 16.51 14.60 5.25
N LYS A 113 16.66 14.09 6.46
CA LYS A 113 16.29 14.77 7.72
C LYS A 113 17.19 14.28 8.87
N ASP A 114 17.71 13.06 8.69
CA ASP A 114 18.72 12.39 9.52
C ASP A 114 19.60 11.43 8.67
N GLY A 115 19.78 11.66 7.36
CA GLY A 115 20.41 10.67 6.46
C GLY A 115 21.92 10.44 6.67
N LEU A 116 22.60 11.38 7.32
CA LEU A 116 23.94 11.17 7.89
C LEU A 116 23.90 10.39 9.21
N ASN A 117 22.74 10.35 9.88
CA ASN A 117 22.47 9.54 11.07
C ASN A 117 21.99 8.13 10.70
N PHE A 118 21.26 7.87 9.61
CA PHE A 118 20.82 6.49 9.26
C PHE A 118 21.98 5.50 9.16
N LEU A 119 23.10 5.91 8.55
CA LEU A 119 24.31 5.09 8.52
C LEU A 119 24.99 4.98 9.89
N LYS A 120 24.85 6.01 10.74
CA LYS A 120 25.43 6.09 12.10
C LYS A 120 24.49 5.60 13.21
N ASP A 121 23.28 5.18 12.88
CA ASP A 121 22.26 4.78 13.84
C ASP A 121 22.56 3.35 14.29
N ASP A 122 23.14 3.20 15.48
CA ASP A 122 23.61 1.92 15.99
C ASP A 122 22.45 0.95 16.31
N ASP A 123 21.21 1.44 16.39
CA ASP A 123 20.02 0.62 16.68
C ASP A 123 19.59 -0.25 15.49
N ILE A 124 20.01 0.11 14.27
CA ILE A 124 19.65 -0.62 13.05
C ILE A 124 20.79 -1.57 12.66
N SER A 125 20.46 -2.87 12.56
CA SER A 125 21.43 -3.89 12.11
C SER A 125 22.06 -3.53 10.75
N PHE A 126 23.36 -3.80 10.61
CA PHE A 126 24.09 -3.57 9.37
C PHE A 126 23.44 -4.27 8.15
N PHE A 127 22.91 -5.48 8.36
CA PHE A 127 22.18 -6.23 7.34
C PHE A 127 20.98 -5.43 6.80
N LEU A 128 20.14 -4.89 7.70
CA LEU A 128 18.96 -4.12 7.30
C LEU A 128 19.33 -2.82 6.59
N LYS A 129 20.39 -2.12 7.06
CA LYS A 129 20.94 -0.95 6.37
C LYS A 129 21.37 -1.29 4.94
N GLY A 130 22.06 -2.41 4.76
CA GLY A 130 22.46 -2.92 3.45
C GLY A 130 21.27 -3.19 2.54
N CYS A 131 20.23 -3.88 3.04
CA CYS A 131 19.00 -4.12 2.28
C CYS A 131 18.32 -2.81 1.83
N MET A 132 18.23 -1.82 2.73
CA MET A 132 17.61 -0.52 2.43
C MET A 132 18.40 0.27 1.37
N ILE A 133 19.73 0.28 1.45
CA ILE A 133 20.57 0.92 0.41
C ILE A 133 20.39 0.22 -0.93
N LEU A 134 20.39 -1.12 -0.95
CA LEU A 134 20.18 -1.90 -2.16
C LEU A 134 18.80 -1.62 -2.79
N GLN A 135 17.75 -1.46 -1.98
CA GLN A 135 16.42 -1.08 -2.47
C GLN A 135 16.39 0.28 -3.18
N VAL A 136 17.24 1.23 -2.79
CA VAL A 136 17.39 2.52 -3.50
C VAL A 136 18.24 2.37 -4.77
N LEU A 137 19.27 1.53 -4.73
CA LEU A 137 20.19 1.35 -5.85
C LEU A 137 19.60 0.50 -6.99
N PHE A 138 18.78 -0.52 -6.70
CA PHE A 138 18.27 -1.44 -7.71
C PHE A 138 17.44 -0.77 -8.82
N PRO A 139 16.50 0.15 -8.53
CA PRO A 139 15.78 0.86 -9.58
C PRO A 139 16.72 1.63 -10.54
N TRP A 140 17.80 2.22 -10.02
CA TRP A 140 18.82 2.87 -10.85
C TRP A 140 19.61 1.86 -11.68
N LEU A 141 19.98 0.71 -11.13
CA LEU A 141 20.64 -0.35 -11.88
C LEU A 141 19.76 -0.86 -13.01
N ILE A 142 18.46 -1.11 -12.74
CA ILE A 142 17.47 -1.49 -13.76
C ILE A 142 17.42 -0.42 -14.85
N PHE A 143 17.28 0.85 -14.46
CA PHE A 143 17.24 1.97 -15.40
C PHE A 143 18.47 1.97 -16.33
N PHE A 144 19.68 1.87 -15.77
CA PHE A 144 20.91 1.86 -16.56
C PHE A 144 20.99 0.64 -17.50
N PHE A 145 20.68 -0.57 -17.01
CA PHE A 145 20.69 -1.77 -17.85
C PHE A 145 19.69 -1.70 -18.99
N SER A 146 18.48 -1.20 -18.71
CA SER A 146 17.45 -1.02 -19.73
C SER A 146 17.86 -0.02 -20.81
N LEU A 147 18.62 1.03 -20.46
CA LEU A 147 19.20 1.96 -21.44
C LEU A 147 20.22 1.26 -22.34
N PHE A 148 21.11 0.44 -21.78
CA PHE A 148 22.09 -0.32 -22.56
C PHE A 148 21.44 -1.35 -23.50
N GLN A 149 20.32 -1.94 -23.09
CA GLN A 149 19.58 -2.92 -23.88
C GLN A 149 18.62 -2.29 -24.92
N GLY A 150 18.49 -0.96 -24.95
CA GLY A 150 17.60 -0.26 -25.88
C GLY A 150 16.11 -0.50 -25.60
N ILE A 151 15.74 -0.83 -24.36
CA ILE A 151 14.34 -1.03 -23.96
C ILE A 151 13.60 0.31 -24.03
N ALA A 152 12.34 0.28 -24.45
CA ALA A 152 11.50 1.47 -24.54
C ALA A 152 11.39 2.20 -23.19
N TRP A 153 11.66 3.51 -23.19
CA TRP A 153 11.66 4.38 -22.01
C TRP A 153 10.45 4.22 -21.10
N LYS A 154 9.24 4.09 -21.67
CA LYS A 154 8.02 3.91 -20.88
C LYS A 154 8.07 2.63 -20.04
N ARG A 155 8.54 1.52 -20.63
CA ARG A 155 8.66 0.23 -19.94
C ARG A 155 9.71 0.30 -18.85
N THR A 156 10.88 0.85 -19.17
CA THR A 156 11.96 1.09 -18.19
C THR A 156 11.47 1.88 -16.98
N LEU A 157 10.72 2.97 -17.18
CA LEU A 157 10.20 3.78 -16.09
C LEU A 157 9.15 3.04 -15.24
N ILE A 158 8.28 2.24 -15.87
CA ILE A 158 7.32 1.39 -15.15
C ILE A 158 8.07 0.42 -14.24
N ASP A 159 9.08 -0.27 -14.77
CA ASP A 159 9.87 -1.25 -14.02
C ASP A 159 10.60 -0.57 -12.85
N CYS A 160 11.20 0.60 -13.08
CA CYS A 160 11.85 1.37 -12.02
C CYS A 160 10.86 1.81 -10.92
N ASN A 161 9.72 2.37 -11.32
CA ASN A 161 8.70 2.87 -10.39
C ASN A 161 8.11 1.72 -9.54
N ASN A 162 7.88 0.56 -10.15
CA ASN A 162 7.39 -0.63 -9.44
C ASN A 162 8.42 -1.15 -8.44
N ASN A 163 9.72 -1.05 -8.74
CA ASN A 163 10.78 -1.45 -7.80
C ASN A 163 11.02 -0.44 -6.67
N TYR A 164 10.67 0.83 -6.87
CA TYR A 164 10.70 1.85 -5.80
C TYR A 164 9.54 1.70 -4.81
N LEU A 165 8.36 1.28 -5.27
CA LEU A 165 7.15 1.23 -4.45
C LEU A 165 7.30 0.40 -3.16
N PRO A 166 7.90 -0.80 -3.15
CA PRO A 166 8.14 -1.60 -1.94
C PRO A 166 8.91 -0.87 -0.84
N LEU A 167 9.85 0.00 -1.21
CA LEU A 167 10.59 0.82 -0.24
C LEU A 167 9.62 1.72 0.53
N PHE A 168 8.78 2.47 -0.18
CA PHE A 168 7.78 3.33 0.46
C PHE A 168 6.75 2.54 1.26
N MET A 169 6.36 1.37 0.76
CA MET A 169 5.44 0.49 1.48
C MET A 169 6.00 0.06 2.82
N SER A 170 7.28 -0.32 2.88
CA SER A 170 7.94 -0.70 4.14
C SER A 170 7.98 0.45 5.14
N GLN A 171 8.30 1.67 4.68
CA GLN A 171 8.37 2.86 5.54
C GLN A 171 6.99 3.30 6.02
N SER A 172 5.95 3.08 5.21
CA SER A 172 4.58 3.47 5.55
C SER A 172 4.01 2.76 6.79
N PHE A 173 4.63 1.69 7.29
CA PHE A 173 4.26 1.06 8.57
C PHE A 173 4.54 1.98 9.76
N MET A 174 5.60 2.80 9.69
CA MET A 174 5.95 3.76 10.75
C MET A 174 5.05 5.00 10.75
N PHE A 175 4.29 5.21 9.67
CA PHE A 175 3.44 6.38 9.49
C PHE A 175 1.99 6.15 9.92
N ILE A 176 1.65 4.95 10.41
CA ILE A 176 0.31 4.70 10.93
C ILE A 176 0.15 5.48 12.22
N ASN A 177 -0.89 6.32 12.28
CA ASN A 177 -1.17 7.09 13.48
C ASN A 177 -1.49 6.15 14.64
N ALA A 178 -0.58 6.18 15.62
CA ALA A 178 -0.63 5.42 16.85
C ALA A 178 -0.99 6.29 18.04
N THR A 179 -0.65 7.56 17.94
CA THR A 179 -0.71 8.53 19.00
C THR A 179 -2.12 9.08 18.98
N PHE A 180 -3.00 8.41 19.73
CA PHE A 180 -4.26 8.98 20.17
C PHE A 180 -4.06 9.49 21.61
N PRO A 181 -3.35 10.63 21.81
CA PRO A 181 -2.77 11.03 23.10
C PRO A 181 -3.77 11.32 24.23
N LEU A 182 -5.05 11.17 23.97
CA LEU A 182 -6.16 11.66 24.79
C LEU A 182 -7.07 10.53 25.30
N LEU A 183 -6.72 9.28 24.97
CA LEU A 183 -7.53 8.12 25.31
C LEU A 183 -6.91 7.38 26.51
N SER A 184 -7.65 7.31 27.62
CA SER A 184 -7.28 6.57 28.85
C SER A 184 -6.89 5.10 28.60
N ASP A 185 -6.26 4.42 29.58
CA ASP A 185 -5.77 3.03 29.50
C ASP A 185 -6.76 2.00 28.91
N GLY A 186 -8.08 2.23 29.01
CA GLY A 186 -9.09 1.38 28.38
C GLY A 186 -9.08 1.37 26.84
N PHE A 187 -8.45 2.37 26.21
CA PHE A 187 -8.50 2.59 24.76
C PHE A 187 -7.27 2.12 23.99
N GLN A 188 -6.17 1.79 24.68
CA GLN A 188 -4.96 1.21 24.07
C GLN A 188 -5.29 -0.06 23.27
N LYS A 189 -6.34 -0.79 23.66
CA LYS A 189 -6.83 -1.95 22.91
C LYS A 189 -7.36 -1.58 21.53
N TYR A 190 -8.09 -0.46 21.40
CA TYR A 190 -8.63 -0.02 20.11
C TYR A 190 -7.52 0.52 19.20
N GLU A 191 -6.54 1.22 19.75
CA GLU A 191 -5.34 1.63 19.00
C GLU A 191 -4.58 0.40 18.46
N LEU A 192 -4.40 -0.62 19.29
CA LEU A 192 -3.77 -1.88 18.86
C LEU A 192 -4.58 -2.54 17.73
N PHE A 193 -5.90 -2.63 17.86
CA PHE A 193 -6.74 -3.20 16.81
C PHE A 193 -6.72 -2.37 15.53
N TYR A 194 -6.67 -1.03 15.62
CA TYR A 194 -6.49 -0.14 14.47
C TYR A 194 -5.17 -0.44 13.76
N LYS A 195 -4.05 -0.46 14.51
CA LYS A 195 -2.73 -0.79 13.97
C LYS A 195 -2.71 -2.16 13.30
N LEU A 196 -3.27 -3.18 13.93
CA LEU A 196 -3.34 -4.54 13.37
C LEU A 196 -4.17 -4.58 12.08
N ALA A 197 -5.28 -3.83 12.03
CA ALA A 197 -6.10 -3.74 10.83
C ALA A 197 -5.34 -3.00 9.71
N CYS A 198 -4.66 -1.90 10.01
CA CYS A 198 -3.80 -1.19 9.07
C CYS A 198 -2.64 -2.07 8.57
N PHE A 199 -2.00 -2.84 9.43
CA PHE A 199 -0.97 -3.82 9.03
C PHE A 199 -1.55 -4.89 8.12
N SER A 200 -2.73 -5.42 8.45
CA SER A 200 -3.42 -6.40 7.61
C SER A 200 -3.67 -5.86 6.20
N LEU A 201 -4.12 -4.61 6.09
CA LEU A 201 -4.35 -3.94 4.81
C LEU A 201 -3.05 -3.83 4.01
N LYS A 202 -1.96 -3.41 4.68
CA LYS A 202 -0.64 -3.27 4.08
C LYS A 202 -0.08 -4.62 3.62
N PHE A 203 -0.22 -5.68 4.41
CA PHE A 203 0.18 -7.03 4.02
C PHE A 203 -0.59 -7.52 2.80
N TYR A 204 -1.90 -7.28 2.73
CA TYR A 204 -2.67 -7.57 1.52
C TYR A 204 -2.05 -6.90 0.29
N LEU A 205 -1.72 -5.60 0.36
CA LEU A 205 -1.11 -4.87 -0.76
C LEU A 205 0.27 -5.41 -1.15
N ILE A 206 1.08 -5.81 -0.16
CA ILE A 206 2.37 -6.46 -0.39
C ILE A 206 2.17 -7.80 -1.11
N PHE A 207 1.20 -8.61 -0.69
CA PHE A 207 0.94 -9.89 -1.36
C PHE A 207 0.43 -9.72 -2.78
N GLN A 208 -0.40 -8.71 -3.05
CA GLN A 208 -0.81 -8.38 -4.42
C GLN A 208 0.36 -7.94 -5.28
N PHE A 209 1.29 -7.13 -4.75
CA PHE A 209 2.54 -6.80 -5.43
C PHE A 209 3.40 -8.04 -5.73
N ILE A 210 3.59 -8.93 -4.74
CA ILE A 210 4.37 -10.17 -4.92
C ILE A 210 3.73 -11.07 -5.97
N LEU A 211 2.40 -11.22 -5.95
CA LEU A 211 1.67 -11.99 -6.95
C LEU A 211 1.82 -11.39 -8.35
N TYR A 212 1.72 -10.06 -8.47
CA TYR A 212 1.95 -9.34 -9.72
C TYR A 212 3.36 -9.62 -10.28
N GLU A 213 4.41 -9.40 -9.50
CA GLU A 213 5.79 -9.63 -9.94
C GLU A 213 6.06 -11.11 -10.23
N PHE A 214 5.56 -12.02 -9.38
CA PHE A 214 5.72 -13.46 -9.58
C PHE A 214 5.11 -13.90 -10.90
N VAL A 215 3.92 -13.41 -11.23
CA VAL A 215 3.24 -13.76 -12.48
C VAL A 215 3.91 -13.13 -13.69
N LEU A 216 4.35 -11.88 -13.57
CA LEU A 216 5.10 -11.19 -14.61
C LEU A 216 6.40 -11.94 -14.96
N ILE A 217 7.14 -12.42 -13.96
CA ILE A 217 8.41 -13.12 -14.15
C ILE A 217 8.22 -14.54 -14.68
N ASN A 218 7.26 -15.30 -14.15
CA ASN A 218 7.14 -16.74 -14.47
C ASN A 218 6.22 -17.02 -15.66
N TYR A 219 5.31 -16.10 -16.00
CA TYR A 219 4.33 -16.30 -17.07
C TYR A 219 4.34 -15.19 -18.11
N GLU A 220 5.15 -14.12 -17.95
CA GLU A 220 5.23 -12.98 -18.89
C GLU A 220 3.87 -12.31 -19.15
N LEU A 221 2.97 -12.36 -18.15
CA LEU A 221 1.64 -11.78 -18.21
C LEU A 221 1.61 -10.49 -17.40
N GLU A 222 1.31 -9.38 -18.07
CA GLU A 222 1.34 -8.06 -17.44
C GLU A 222 0.06 -7.69 -16.68
N ASP A 223 -1.10 -8.22 -17.10
CA ASP A 223 -2.40 -7.81 -16.54
C ASP A 223 -3.24 -9.05 -16.21
N VAL A 224 -3.27 -9.44 -14.93
CA VAL A 224 -4.01 -10.62 -14.46
C VAL A 224 -5.07 -10.21 -13.45
N GLU A 225 -6.32 -10.16 -13.91
CA GLU A 225 -7.45 -9.75 -13.07
C GLU A 225 -7.77 -10.76 -11.95
N ASP A 226 -7.48 -12.04 -12.17
CA ASP A 226 -7.80 -13.11 -11.24
C ASP A 226 -6.66 -14.15 -11.14
N TYR A 227 -6.02 -14.19 -9.97
CA TYR A 227 -4.97 -15.17 -9.67
C TYR A 227 -5.53 -16.57 -9.41
N SER A 228 -6.85 -16.73 -9.25
CA SER A 228 -7.48 -18.04 -9.04
C SER A 228 -7.31 -18.99 -10.23
N LEU A 229 -7.14 -18.41 -11.43
CA LEU A 229 -6.85 -19.11 -12.69
C LEU A 229 -5.63 -20.02 -12.63
N TYR A 230 -4.66 -19.72 -11.75
CA TYR A 230 -3.42 -20.50 -11.64
C TYR A 230 -3.53 -21.71 -10.70
N TYR A 231 -4.65 -21.87 -9.99
CA TYR A 231 -4.79 -22.96 -9.01
C TYR A 231 -6.18 -23.61 -8.91
N ARG A 232 -7.24 -23.01 -9.49
CA ARG A 232 -8.58 -23.62 -9.58
C ARG A 232 -8.67 -24.54 -10.80
N ASP A 233 -9.54 -25.54 -10.69
CA ASP A 233 -9.84 -26.43 -11.82
C ASP A 233 -10.71 -25.72 -12.87
N VAL A 234 -10.45 -26.00 -14.15
CA VAL A 234 -11.14 -25.41 -15.31
C VAL A 234 -12.66 -25.65 -15.25
N THR A 235 -13.10 -26.72 -14.56
CA THR A 235 -14.51 -27.08 -14.36
C THR A 235 -15.32 -26.08 -13.51
N CYS A 236 -14.66 -25.10 -12.87
CA CYS A 236 -15.31 -24.08 -12.04
C CYS A 236 -15.80 -22.85 -12.83
N TYR A 237 -15.48 -22.75 -14.12
CA TYR A 237 -15.86 -21.64 -14.98
C TYR A 237 -17.13 -21.98 -15.78
N ASN A 238 -18.11 -21.07 -15.83
CA ASN A 238 -19.31 -21.24 -16.67
C ASN A 238 -18.91 -21.30 -18.16
N GLU A 239 -19.78 -21.83 -19.02
CA GLU A 239 -19.58 -21.98 -20.49
C GLU A 239 -19.16 -20.69 -21.24
N LYS A 240 -19.27 -19.52 -20.60
CA LYS A 240 -18.83 -18.21 -21.09
C LYS A 240 -17.50 -17.72 -20.48
N GLY A 241 -16.75 -18.56 -19.77
CA GLY A 241 -15.50 -18.20 -19.10
C GLY A 241 -15.63 -17.20 -17.94
N LYS A 242 -16.85 -16.72 -17.63
CA LYS A 242 -17.10 -15.79 -16.51
C LYS A 242 -17.30 -16.53 -15.21
N GLU A 243 -16.43 -16.26 -14.25
CA GLU A 243 -16.62 -16.65 -12.86
C GLU A 243 -17.71 -15.76 -12.21
N ILE A 244 -18.56 -16.34 -11.34
CA ILE A 244 -19.62 -15.65 -10.57
C ILE A 244 -19.04 -14.60 -9.59
N THR A 245 -17.71 -14.55 -9.44
CA THR A 245 -16.92 -13.73 -8.50
C THR A 245 -16.66 -12.29 -8.93
N ASN A 246 -16.99 -11.89 -10.17
CA ASN A 246 -16.62 -10.57 -10.71
C ASN A 246 -17.14 -9.39 -9.87
N ASN A 247 -18.35 -9.50 -9.32
CA ASN A 247 -18.89 -8.47 -8.44
C ASN A 247 -18.14 -8.41 -7.10
N PHE A 248 -17.68 -9.55 -6.58
CA PHE A 248 -16.98 -9.61 -5.31
C PHE A 248 -15.57 -9.02 -5.42
N ASN A 249 -14.87 -9.28 -6.53
CA ASN A 249 -13.58 -8.64 -6.81
C ASN A 249 -13.73 -7.12 -6.87
N MET A 250 -14.74 -6.59 -7.57
CA MET A 250 -15.00 -5.15 -7.59
C MET A 250 -15.27 -4.56 -6.20
N VAL A 251 -16.09 -5.22 -5.38
CA VAL A 251 -16.34 -4.79 -3.98
C VAL A 251 -15.05 -4.71 -3.17
N ARG A 252 -14.14 -5.68 -3.32
CA ARG A 252 -12.82 -5.66 -2.66
C ARG A 252 -12.02 -4.42 -3.06
N LYS A 253 -11.90 -4.15 -4.37
CA LYS A 253 -11.14 -2.99 -4.87
C LYS A 253 -11.71 -1.68 -4.31
N TYR A 254 -13.02 -1.51 -4.38
CA TYR A 254 -13.68 -0.31 -3.85
C TYR A 254 -13.56 -0.18 -2.33
N ALA A 255 -13.69 -1.27 -1.57
CA ALA A 255 -13.55 -1.23 -0.11
C ALA A 255 -12.16 -0.72 0.31
N LEU A 256 -11.10 -1.10 -0.40
CA LEU A 256 -9.73 -0.64 -0.17
C LEU A 256 -9.56 0.85 -0.52
N THR A 257 -10.08 1.28 -1.67
CA THR A 257 -9.96 2.68 -2.10
C THR A 257 -10.75 3.61 -1.21
N VAL A 258 -12.00 3.25 -0.89
CA VAL A 258 -12.89 4.07 -0.06
C VAL A 258 -12.31 4.26 1.33
N ILE A 259 -11.75 3.21 1.96
CA ILE A 259 -11.19 3.38 3.31
C ILE A 259 -9.97 4.30 3.32
N CYS A 260 -9.06 4.18 2.35
CA CYS A 260 -7.88 5.05 2.30
C CYS A 260 -8.28 6.52 2.06
N LEU A 261 -9.24 6.76 1.15
CA LEU A 261 -9.77 8.10 0.91
C LEU A 261 -10.51 8.67 2.13
N PHE A 262 -11.28 7.83 2.83
CA PHE A 262 -12.00 8.22 4.03
C PHE A 262 -11.04 8.70 5.13
N ILE A 263 -9.96 7.95 5.40
CA ILE A 263 -8.94 8.36 6.38
C ILE A 263 -8.32 9.70 5.99
N ILE A 264 -7.88 9.83 4.73
CA ILE A 264 -7.28 11.08 4.23
C ILE A 264 -8.23 12.27 4.43
N ILE A 265 -9.51 12.13 4.09
CA ILE A 265 -10.49 13.21 4.21
C ILE A 265 -10.71 13.60 5.68
N VAL A 266 -10.83 12.61 6.58
CA VAL A 266 -11.03 12.86 8.01
C VAL A 266 -9.79 13.54 8.60
N ASP A 267 -8.59 13.03 8.32
CA ASP A 267 -7.34 13.60 8.84
C ASP A 267 -7.10 15.02 8.32
N LEU A 268 -7.39 15.31 7.05
CA LEU A 268 -7.36 16.68 6.51
C LEU A 268 -8.36 17.59 7.24
N GLY A 269 -9.53 17.07 7.61
CA GLY A 269 -10.52 17.79 8.43
C GLY A 269 -9.96 18.16 9.80
N PHE A 270 -9.33 17.22 10.49
CA PHE A 270 -8.67 17.47 11.78
C PHE A 270 -7.53 18.47 11.67
N ILE A 271 -6.63 18.33 10.70
CA ILE A 271 -5.53 19.28 10.47
C ILE A 271 -6.07 20.69 10.26
N ARG A 272 -7.13 20.84 9.46
CA ARG A 272 -7.76 22.13 9.19
C ARG A 272 -8.33 22.76 10.45
N GLU A 273 -9.04 21.99 11.28
CA GLU A 273 -9.67 22.52 12.49
C GLU A 273 -8.62 22.95 13.52
N VAL A 274 -7.61 22.11 13.74
CA VAL A 274 -6.49 22.45 14.63
C VAL A 274 -5.79 23.72 14.16
N THR A 275 -5.48 23.83 12.86
CA THR A 275 -4.79 25.01 12.33
C THR A 275 -5.62 26.29 12.48
N ARG A 276 -6.96 26.20 12.43
CA ARG A 276 -7.87 27.34 12.57
C ARG A 276 -7.86 27.91 13.98
N GLU A 277 -7.68 27.08 15.01
CA GLU A 277 -7.63 27.53 16.42
C GLU A 277 -6.31 28.27 16.76
N TYR A 278 -5.28 28.19 15.90
CA TYR A 278 -3.98 28.85 16.07
C TYR A 278 -3.80 30.17 15.31
N ILE A 279 -4.80 30.59 14.51
CA ILE A 279 -4.78 31.84 13.72
C ILE A 279 -5.82 32.80 14.31
#